data_AF-A0A0C4FCK4-F1
#
_entry.id   AF-A0A0C4FCK4-F1
#
_cell.length_a   1.000
_cell.length_b   1.000
_cell.length_c   1.000
_cell.angle_alpha   90.00
_cell.angle_beta   90.00
_cell.angle_gamma   90.00
#
_symmetry.space_group_name_H-M   'P 1'
#
loop_
_entity.id
_entity.type
_entity.pdbx_description
1 polymer ?
#
loop_
_entity_poly.entity_id
_entity_poly.type
_entity_poly.pdbx_seq_one_letter_code
_entity_poly.pdbx_strand_id
1 'polypeptide(L)'
;MVDLLVADDLRMREGVKDALGTELHTALFPILLKHLKSIVAHFFEHERAKPQSPFSHFIEQAISMLRLFFERIVEPLAEPVAERVAALLIDFTRYTNRLGCLGSDFGPIATRIKYKMAQLAEVIVACNKERAAPLVTSTVLKNQMIDYFLAWATSVNMVSCISAEEASRQRANRDLSIACLKALAAFYDRLKLVPRHALLRGNHTANNEVVHVRLFSRHYDYLSFLLTEVTKLEAVAVRSRKGKMAAGGGTMVRDFSLERAAGGRELMMYDGEQGGGGGTPEHAAALQRELASITREIVELAGFRGQTINCLVKLMAANIDPAFRYFVNMFHHPDNRIKQANIHILWEVVKEGLPELVKPVRATGLDKIVDVGLFLGAARLAVDAVFSWVAR
;
A
#
# COMPACT_ATOMS: atom_id res chain seq x y z
N MET A 1 -33.16 -7.80 -10.72
CA MET A 1 -32.13 -8.38 -9.84
C MET A 1 -31.09 -7.35 -9.44
N VAL A 2 -30.48 -6.61 -10.37
CA VAL A 2 -29.44 -5.60 -10.04
C VAL A 2 -29.96 -4.52 -9.07
N ASP A 3 -31.23 -4.12 -9.15
CA ASP A 3 -31.85 -3.16 -8.22
C ASP A 3 -31.93 -3.68 -6.78
N LEU A 4 -31.85 -5.00 -6.58
CA LEU A 4 -31.84 -5.62 -5.25
C LEU A 4 -30.47 -5.52 -4.56
N LEU A 5 -29.42 -5.06 -5.26
CA LEU A 5 -28.12 -4.74 -4.64
C LEU A 5 -28.22 -3.59 -3.63
N VAL A 6 -29.31 -2.81 -3.66
CA VAL A 6 -29.61 -1.75 -2.67
C VAL A 6 -30.80 -2.08 -1.78
N ALA A 7 -31.32 -3.31 -1.82
CA ALA A 7 -32.43 -3.72 -0.95
C ALA A 7 -32.09 -3.47 0.53
N ASP A 8 -33.06 -3.08 1.36
CA ASP A 8 -32.78 -2.84 2.79
C ASP A 8 -32.37 -4.12 3.53
N ASP A 9 -32.90 -5.26 3.11
CA ASP A 9 -32.57 -6.58 3.63
C ASP A 9 -31.15 -7.01 3.24
N LEU A 10 -30.29 -7.19 4.24
CA LEU A 10 -28.89 -7.56 4.03
C LEU A 10 -28.74 -8.93 3.35
N ARG A 11 -29.59 -9.91 3.71
CA ARG A 11 -29.50 -11.26 3.13
C ARG A 11 -29.87 -11.24 1.66
N MET A 12 -30.85 -10.42 1.28
CA MET A 12 -31.22 -10.20 -0.11
C MET A 12 -30.08 -9.54 -0.89
N ARG A 13 -29.46 -8.49 -0.36
CA ARG A 13 -28.32 -7.84 -1.01
C ARG A 13 -27.16 -8.80 -1.22
N GLU A 14 -26.76 -9.51 -0.18
CA GLU A 14 -25.64 -10.45 -0.23
C GLU A 14 -25.95 -11.64 -1.14
N GLY A 15 -27.16 -12.21 -1.05
CA GLY A 15 -27.59 -13.32 -1.92
C GLY A 15 -27.65 -12.95 -3.40
N VAL A 16 -28.09 -11.73 -3.73
CA VAL A 16 -28.07 -11.22 -5.12
C VAL A 16 -26.65 -10.94 -5.60
N LYS A 17 -25.82 -10.34 -4.75
CA LYS A 17 -24.40 -10.09 -5.03
C LYS A 17 -23.65 -11.42 -5.26
N ASP A 18 -23.91 -12.44 -4.46
CA ASP A 18 -23.32 -13.78 -4.63
C ASP A 18 -23.85 -14.43 -5.90
N ALA A 19 -25.16 -14.51 -6.13
CA ALA A 19 -25.72 -15.10 -7.35
C ALA A 19 -25.17 -14.44 -8.64
N LEU A 20 -25.14 -13.10 -8.69
CA LEU A 20 -24.58 -12.38 -9.84
C LEU A 20 -23.04 -12.53 -9.94
N GLY A 21 -22.36 -12.60 -8.80
CA GLY A 21 -20.92 -12.72 -8.70
C GLY A 21 -20.40 -14.11 -9.06
N THR A 22 -21.04 -15.18 -8.59
CA THR A 22 -20.53 -16.57 -8.65
C THR A 22 -21.30 -17.46 -9.62
N GLU A 23 -22.59 -17.23 -9.85
CA GLU A 23 -23.45 -18.14 -10.62
C GLU A 23 -23.81 -17.61 -12.02
N LEU A 24 -23.70 -16.29 -12.25
CA LEU A 24 -24.06 -15.70 -13.55
C LEU A 24 -23.19 -16.27 -14.69
N HIS A 25 -23.82 -16.76 -15.76
CA HIS A 25 -23.07 -17.22 -16.93
C HIS A 25 -22.26 -16.07 -17.58
N THR A 26 -21.01 -16.32 -17.97
CA THR A 26 -20.09 -15.29 -18.52
C THR A 26 -20.66 -14.56 -19.74
N ALA A 27 -21.42 -15.27 -20.59
CA ALA A 27 -22.12 -14.69 -21.74
C ALA A 27 -23.13 -13.57 -21.39
N LEU A 28 -23.63 -13.54 -20.14
CA LEU A 28 -24.57 -12.51 -19.67
C LEU A 28 -23.86 -11.29 -19.07
N PHE A 29 -22.54 -11.37 -18.88
CA PHE A 29 -21.75 -10.28 -18.29
C PHE A 29 -21.86 -8.95 -19.05
N PRO A 30 -21.84 -8.90 -20.40
CA PRO A 30 -22.02 -7.63 -21.13
C PRO A 30 -23.37 -6.95 -20.86
N ILE A 31 -24.42 -7.75 -20.64
CA ILE A 31 -25.76 -7.28 -20.30
C ILE A 31 -25.75 -6.70 -18.88
N LEU A 32 -25.19 -7.43 -17.91
CA LEU A 32 -25.02 -6.95 -16.54
C LEU A 32 -24.26 -5.61 -16.51
N LEU A 33 -23.13 -5.50 -17.22
CA LEU A 33 -22.36 -4.26 -17.29
C LEU A 33 -23.16 -3.09 -17.86
N LYS A 34 -24.01 -3.34 -18.87
CA LYS A 34 -24.91 -2.32 -19.42
C LYS A 34 -25.88 -1.81 -18.35
N HIS A 35 -26.48 -2.70 -17.57
CA HIS A 35 -27.37 -2.33 -16.47
C HIS A 35 -26.65 -1.57 -15.37
N LEU A 36 -25.48 -2.04 -14.92
CA LEU A 36 -24.65 -1.31 -13.94
C LEU A 36 -24.34 0.10 -14.43
N LYS A 37 -23.92 0.25 -15.69
CA LYS A 37 -23.57 1.54 -16.27
C LYS A 37 -24.77 2.49 -16.33
N SER A 38 -25.95 1.98 -16.68
CA SER A 38 -27.19 2.76 -16.67
C SER A 38 -27.49 3.31 -15.27
N ILE A 39 -27.40 2.46 -14.25
CA ILE A 39 -27.65 2.88 -12.86
C ILE A 39 -26.62 3.91 -12.40
N VAL A 40 -25.33 3.68 -12.68
CA VAL A 40 -24.24 4.60 -12.32
C VAL A 40 -24.37 5.96 -13.00
N ALA A 41 -24.88 6.01 -14.24
CA ALA A 41 -25.08 7.27 -14.95
C ALA A 41 -26.00 8.23 -14.19
N HIS A 42 -27.09 7.71 -13.59
CA HIS A 42 -28.01 8.49 -12.77
C HIS A 42 -27.35 9.13 -11.54
N PHE A 43 -26.21 8.59 -11.07
CA PHE A 43 -25.50 9.14 -9.92
C PHE A 43 -24.80 10.47 -10.25
N PHE A 44 -24.52 10.72 -11.53
CA PHE A 44 -23.79 11.89 -11.99
C PHE A 44 -24.68 12.96 -12.64
N GLU A 45 -25.96 12.66 -12.91
CA GLU A 45 -26.91 13.57 -13.60
C GLU A 45 -27.14 14.92 -12.89
N HIS A 46 -26.91 15.00 -11.56
CA HIS A 46 -27.18 16.22 -10.77
C HIS A 46 -25.91 16.84 -10.16
N GLU A 47 -24.72 16.43 -10.61
CA GLU A 47 -23.36 16.85 -10.15
C GLU A 47 -23.01 16.71 -8.66
N ARG A 48 -24.00 16.58 -7.77
CA ARG A 48 -23.80 16.31 -6.34
C ARG A 48 -23.91 14.82 -6.08
N ALA A 49 -22.82 14.20 -5.63
CA ALA A 49 -22.90 12.91 -4.99
C ALA A 49 -23.88 13.08 -3.81
N LYS A 50 -25.06 12.46 -3.91
CA LYS A 50 -26.03 12.44 -2.81
C LYS A 50 -25.64 11.25 -1.92
N PRO A 51 -25.14 11.48 -0.71
CA PRO A 51 -24.74 10.40 0.20
C PRO A 51 -25.94 9.68 0.82
N GLN A 52 -27.18 10.03 0.43
CA GLN A 52 -28.36 9.26 0.77
C GLN A 52 -28.14 7.80 0.30
N SER A 53 -28.30 6.89 1.25
CA SER A 53 -27.59 5.61 1.34
C SER A 53 -27.67 4.60 0.19
N PRO A 54 -28.65 4.56 -0.75
CA PRO A 54 -28.64 3.50 -1.79
C PRO A 54 -27.44 3.56 -2.74
N PHE A 55 -26.93 4.74 -3.10
CA PHE A 55 -25.89 4.84 -4.14
C PHE A 55 -24.50 4.36 -3.70
N SER A 56 -24.09 4.72 -2.48
CA SER A 56 -22.84 4.25 -1.90
C SER A 56 -22.88 2.75 -1.64
N HIS A 57 -24.01 2.23 -1.15
CA HIS A 57 -24.22 0.78 -1.00
C HIS A 57 -24.20 0.06 -2.34
N PHE A 58 -24.84 0.61 -3.38
CA PHE A 58 -24.83 0.04 -4.72
C PHE A 58 -23.40 -0.11 -5.24
N ILE A 59 -22.57 0.94 -5.15
CA ILE A 59 -21.20 0.91 -5.65
C ILE A 59 -20.37 -0.12 -4.89
N GLU A 60 -20.51 -0.14 -3.56
CA GLU A 60 -19.81 -1.09 -2.72
C GLU A 60 -20.16 -2.55 -3.07
N GLN A 61 -21.45 -2.82 -3.29
CA GLN A 61 -21.96 -4.13 -3.66
C GLN A 61 -21.56 -4.51 -5.10
N ALA A 62 -21.64 -3.57 -6.04
CA ALA A 62 -21.22 -3.77 -7.42
C ALA A 62 -19.73 -4.09 -7.52
N ILE A 63 -18.85 -3.41 -6.76
CA ILE A 63 -17.42 -3.72 -6.70
C ILE A 63 -17.19 -5.14 -6.17
N SER A 64 -17.91 -5.52 -5.11
CA SER A 64 -17.79 -6.85 -4.50
C SER A 64 -18.27 -7.96 -5.45
N MET A 65 -19.39 -7.74 -6.14
CA MET A 65 -19.92 -8.63 -7.16
C MET A 65 -18.95 -8.78 -8.34
N LEU A 66 -18.39 -7.66 -8.84
CA LEU A 66 -17.37 -7.71 -9.90
C LEU A 66 -16.14 -8.50 -9.45
N ARG A 67 -15.70 -8.34 -8.19
CA ARG A 67 -14.56 -9.09 -7.66
C ARG A 67 -14.81 -10.60 -7.72
N LEU A 68 -15.96 -11.05 -7.24
CA LEU A 68 -16.38 -12.46 -7.31
C LEU A 68 -16.46 -12.96 -8.77
N PHE A 69 -16.97 -12.13 -9.68
CA PHE A 69 -17.02 -12.48 -11.11
C PHE A 69 -15.63 -12.66 -11.70
N PHE A 70 -14.70 -11.74 -11.40
CA PHE A 70 -13.34 -11.81 -11.90
C PHE A 70 -12.58 -13.01 -11.32
N GLU A 71 -12.80 -13.39 -10.05
CA GLU A 71 -12.15 -14.55 -9.44
C GLU A 71 -12.41 -15.88 -10.19
N ARG A 72 -13.52 -15.99 -10.93
CA ARG A 72 -13.91 -17.23 -11.65
C ARG A 72 -13.85 -17.13 -13.18
N ILE A 73 -13.49 -15.99 -13.75
CA ILE A 73 -13.49 -15.84 -15.21
C ILE A 73 -12.43 -16.77 -15.83
N VAL A 74 -12.84 -17.61 -16.77
CA VAL A 74 -11.97 -18.58 -17.45
C VAL A 74 -11.55 -18.09 -18.84
N GLU A 75 -12.48 -17.43 -19.54
CA GLU A 75 -12.28 -16.94 -20.90
C GLU A 75 -11.75 -15.50 -20.92
N PRO A 76 -10.93 -15.12 -21.92
CA PRO A 76 -10.53 -13.74 -22.10
C PRO A 76 -11.72 -12.80 -22.33
N LEU A 77 -11.67 -11.63 -21.70
CA LEU A 77 -12.65 -10.59 -21.98
C LEU A 77 -12.48 -10.07 -23.40
N ALA A 78 -13.59 -9.98 -24.13
CA ALA A 78 -13.62 -9.24 -25.38
C ALA A 78 -13.31 -7.75 -25.12
N GLU A 79 -12.59 -7.09 -26.04
CA GLU A 79 -12.22 -5.68 -25.93
C GLU A 79 -13.37 -4.72 -25.54
N PRO A 80 -14.55 -4.75 -26.18
CA PRO A 80 -15.64 -3.84 -25.81
C PRO A 80 -16.20 -4.10 -24.40
N VAL A 81 -16.06 -5.33 -23.89
CA VAL A 81 -16.47 -5.68 -22.52
C VAL A 81 -15.44 -5.12 -21.54
N ALA A 82 -14.15 -5.27 -21.84
CA ALA A 82 -13.08 -4.70 -21.03
C ALA A 82 -13.15 -3.16 -20.98
N GLU A 83 -13.46 -2.49 -22.08
CA GLU A 83 -13.63 -1.03 -22.11
C GLU A 83 -14.79 -0.58 -21.20
N ARG A 84 -15.92 -1.31 -21.20
CA ARG A 84 -17.05 -1.03 -20.30
C ARG A 84 -16.67 -1.22 -18.84
N VAL A 85 -15.92 -2.27 -18.52
CA VAL A 85 -15.39 -2.48 -17.16
C VAL A 85 -14.48 -1.31 -16.77
N ALA A 86 -13.53 -0.93 -17.63
CA ALA A 86 -12.63 0.20 -17.40
C ALA A 86 -13.42 1.48 -17.07
N ALA A 87 -14.43 1.80 -17.87
CA ALA A 87 -15.27 2.97 -17.67
C ALA A 87 -16.03 2.91 -16.33
N LEU A 88 -16.52 1.75 -15.91
CA LEU A 88 -17.16 1.57 -14.61
C LEU A 88 -16.19 1.75 -13.44
N LEU A 89 -14.98 1.18 -13.52
CA LEU A 89 -13.95 1.34 -12.48
C LEU A 89 -13.60 2.81 -12.27
N ILE A 90 -13.46 3.56 -13.36
CA ILE A 90 -13.20 5.00 -13.30
C ILE A 90 -14.38 5.75 -12.67
N ASP A 91 -15.62 5.44 -13.02
CA ASP A 91 -16.78 6.10 -12.43
C ASP A 91 -16.96 5.80 -10.94
N PHE A 92 -16.77 4.54 -10.53
CA PHE A 92 -16.75 4.17 -9.12
C PHE A 92 -15.68 4.95 -8.35
N THR A 93 -14.50 5.10 -8.93
CA THR A 93 -13.40 5.84 -8.30
C THR A 93 -13.71 7.33 -8.20
N ARG A 94 -14.27 7.94 -9.25
CA ARG A 94 -14.71 9.35 -9.23
C ARG A 94 -15.79 9.58 -8.18
N TYR A 95 -16.79 8.71 -8.10
CA TYR A 95 -17.83 8.80 -7.08
C TYR A 95 -17.23 8.73 -5.68
N THR A 96 -16.35 7.75 -5.45
CA THR A 96 -15.72 7.52 -4.13
C THR A 96 -14.87 8.70 -3.69
N ASN A 97 -14.16 9.34 -4.61
CA ASN A 97 -13.39 10.55 -4.32
C ASN A 97 -14.31 11.74 -3.98
N ARG A 98 -15.41 11.93 -4.72
CA ARG A 98 -16.42 12.96 -4.38
C ARG A 98 -17.01 12.70 -2.99
N LEU A 99 -17.35 11.45 -2.67
CA LEU A 99 -17.86 11.04 -1.35
C LEU A 99 -16.89 11.42 -0.23
N GLY A 100 -15.58 11.18 -0.43
CA GLY A 100 -14.54 11.56 0.54
C GLY A 100 -14.39 13.06 0.77
N CYS A 101 -14.88 13.90 -0.15
CA CYS A 101 -14.85 15.36 -0.02
C CYS A 101 -16.09 15.96 0.68
N LEU A 102 -17.12 15.14 0.96
CA LEU A 102 -18.40 15.63 1.51
C LEU A 102 -18.39 15.85 3.03
N GLY A 103 -17.34 15.43 3.75
CA GLY A 103 -17.21 15.63 5.20
C GLY A 103 -16.73 14.37 5.95
N SER A 104 -16.48 14.51 7.25
CA SER A 104 -15.98 13.43 8.12
C SER A 104 -16.93 12.23 8.20
N ASP A 105 -18.23 12.47 8.14
CA ASP A 105 -19.28 11.46 8.36
C ASP A 105 -19.30 10.40 7.24
N PHE A 106 -18.84 10.77 6.05
CA PHE A 106 -18.76 9.89 4.87
C PHE A 106 -17.38 9.26 4.68
N GLY A 107 -16.39 9.68 5.47
CA GLY A 107 -15.04 9.15 5.48
C GLY A 107 -14.97 7.62 5.65
N PRO A 108 -15.70 7.02 6.61
CA PRO A 108 -15.71 5.56 6.79
C PRO A 108 -16.25 4.80 5.58
N ILE A 109 -17.35 5.28 4.98
CA ILE A 109 -17.95 4.66 3.78
C ILE A 109 -16.99 4.77 2.60
N ALA A 110 -16.41 5.95 2.37
CA ALA A 110 -15.41 6.16 1.33
C ALA A 110 -14.21 5.23 1.52
N THR A 111 -13.70 5.09 2.75
CA THR A 111 -12.57 4.19 3.08
C THR A 111 -12.90 2.74 2.73
N ARG A 112 -14.11 2.27 3.06
CA ARG A 112 -14.55 0.90 2.76
C ARG A 112 -14.68 0.65 1.25
N ILE A 113 -15.22 1.60 0.49
CA ILE A 113 -15.31 1.50 -0.97
C ILE A 113 -13.91 1.52 -1.60
N LYS A 114 -13.01 2.41 -1.16
CA LYS A 114 -11.61 2.45 -1.62
C LYS A 114 -10.90 1.11 -1.37
N TYR A 115 -11.11 0.51 -0.19
CA TYR A 115 -10.52 -0.78 0.17
C TYR A 115 -10.97 -1.89 -0.78
N LYS A 116 -12.28 -2.00 -1.01
CA LYS A 116 -12.84 -2.97 -1.98
C LYS A 116 -12.39 -2.70 -3.41
N MET A 117 -12.22 -1.44 -3.80
CA MET A 117 -11.69 -1.06 -5.11
C MET A 117 -10.24 -1.54 -5.27
N ALA A 118 -9.39 -1.35 -4.26
CA ALA A 118 -8.02 -1.85 -4.27
C ALA A 118 -7.97 -3.37 -4.40
N GLN A 119 -8.82 -4.09 -3.65
CA GLN A 119 -8.94 -5.55 -3.75
C GLN A 119 -9.42 -6.02 -5.14
N LEU A 120 -10.44 -5.36 -5.72
CA LEU A 120 -10.92 -5.67 -7.06
C LEU A 120 -9.82 -5.45 -8.09
N ALA A 121 -9.09 -4.34 -7.99
CA ALA A 121 -8.05 -4.01 -8.95
C ALA A 121 -6.85 -4.97 -8.83
N GLU A 122 -6.50 -5.40 -7.61
CA GLU A 122 -5.54 -6.49 -7.40
C GLU A 122 -6.01 -7.78 -8.07
N VAL A 123 -7.26 -8.21 -7.85
CA VAL A 123 -7.84 -9.39 -8.50
C VAL A 123 -7.85 -9.25 -10.02
N ILE A 124 -8.19 -8.09 -10.58
CA ILE A 124 -8.20 -7.87 -12.03
C ILE A 124 -6.81 -8.04 -12.64
N VAL A 125 -5.78 -7.52 -11.97
CA VAL A 125 -4.40 -7.62 -12.47
C VAL A 125 -3.78 -8.99 -12.18
N ALA A 126 -4.15 -9.61 -11.06
CA ALA A 126 -3.71 -10.95 -10.67
C ALA A 126 -4.46 -12.06 -11.44
N CYS A 127 -5.71 -11.82 -11.87
CA CYS A 127 -6.43 -12.68 -12.78
C CYS A 127 -5.62 -12.79 -14.05
N ASN A 128 -4.94 -13.93 -14.17
CA ASN A 128 -3.90 -14.27 -15.12
C ASN A 128 -3.89 -13.34 -16.33
N LYS A 129 -2.77 -12.61 -16.50
CA LYS A 129 -2.49 -11.52 -17.46
C LYS A 129 -3.05 -11.70 -18.89
N GLU A 130 -3.44 -12.91 -19.28
CA GLU A 130 -4.09 -13.25 -20.55
C GLU A 130 -5.62 -13.03 -20.58
N ARG A 131 -6.34 -13.26 -19.47
CA ARG A 131 -7.82 -13.22 -19.44
C ARG A 131 -8.37 -11.80 -19.35
N ALA A 132 -7.76 -10.98 -18.51
CA ALA A 132 -8.07 -9.56 -18.39
C ALA A 132 -7.14 -8.68 -19.25
N ALA A 133 -6.44 -9.26 -20.23
CA ALA A 133 -5.39 -8.58 -20.99
C ALA A 133 -5.84 -7.22 -21.54
N PRO A 134 -7.02 -7.05 -22.19
CA PRO A 134 -7.40 -5.74 -22.74
C PRO A 134 -7.59 -4.66 -21.67
N LEU A 135 -7.98 -5.05 -20.45
CA LEU A 135 -8.11 -4.13 -19.32
C LEU A 135 -6.75 -3.77 -18.74
N VAL A 136 -5.86 -4.76 -18.65
CA VAL A 136 -4.51 -4.65 -18.10
C VAL A 136 -3.50 -4.12 -19.14
N THR A 137 -3.85 -3.97 -20.41
CA THR A 137 -2.97 -3.30 -21.39
C THR A 137 -3.31 -1.83 -21.56
N SER A 138 -4.50 -1.40 -21.13
CA SER A 138 -4.93 0.01 -21.19
C SER A 138 -4.07 0.90 -20.30
N THR A 139 -3.09 1.58 -20.91
CA THR A 139 -2.19 2.52 -20.23
C THR A 139 -2.94 3.70 -19.60
N VAL A 140 -4.03 4.14 -20.22
CA VAL A 140 -4.91 5.20 -19.68
C VAL A 140 -5.51 4.77 -18.34
N LEU A 141 -6.17 3.61 -18.31
CA LEU A 141 -6.78 3.08 -17.09
C LEU A 141 -5.72 2.88 -16.01
N LYS A 142 -4.61 2.23 -16.36
CA LYS A 142 -3.51 1.98 -15.41
C LYS A 142 -3.00 3.26 -14.76
N ASN A 143 -2.67 4.29 -15.56
CA ASN A 143 -2.15 5.54 -15.02
C ASN A 143 -3.17 6.23 -14.12
N GLN A 144 -4.46 6.22 -14.49
CA GLN A 144 -5.52 6.78 -13.65
C GLN A 144 -5.66 6.02 -12.32
N MET A 145 -5.73 4.69 -12.37
CA MET A 145 -5.85 3.84 -11.17
C MET A 145 -4.63 4.00 -10.24
N ILE A 146 -3.42 4.06 -10.81
CA ILE A 146 -2.18 4.31 -10.04
C ILE A 146 -2.25 5.67 -9.33
N ASP A 147 -2.63 6.74 -10.02
CA ASP A 147 -2.77 8.07 -9.41
C ASP A 147 -3.77 8.03 -8.24
N TYR A 148 -4.88 7.31 -8.38
CA TYR A 148 -5.87 7.16 -7.31
C TYR A 148 -5.34 6.35 -6.13
N PHE A 149 -4.67 5.22 -6.36
CA PHE A 149 -4.12 4.39 -5.28
C PHE A 149 -2.97 5.08 -4.55
N LEU A 150 -2.10 5.82 -5.25
CA LEU A 150 -1.09 6.67 -4.61
C LEU A 150 -1.75 7.72 -3.71
N ALA A 151 -2.82 8.37 -4.17
CA ALA A 151 -3.54 9.35 -3.37
C ALA A 151 -4.27 8.75 -2.14
N TRP A 152 -4.60 7.45 -2.18
CA TRP A 152 -5.27 6.76 -1.07
C TRP A 152 -4.29 6.09 -0.09
N ALA A 153 -3.05 5.82 -0.49
CA ALA A 153 -2.02 5.18 0.33
C ALA A 153 -1.31 6.15 1.30
N THR A 154 -2.04 7.11 1.86
CA THR A 154 -1.46 8.25 2.60
C THR A 154 -1.27 8.01 4.09
N SER A 155 -1.74 6.89 4.65
CA SER A 155 -1.75 6.67 6.09
C SER A 155 -0.81 5.55 6.54
N VAL A 156 0.41 5.95 6.87
CA VAL A 156 1.34 5.12 7.68
C VAL A 156 1.44 5.60 9.12
N ASN A 157 0.69 6.66 9.47
CA ASN A 157 0.82 7.32 10.76
C ASN A 157 0.27 6.44 11.90
N MET A 158 1.12 6.21 12.90
CA MET A 158 0.84 5.43 14.11
C MET A 158 0.63 6.35 15.32
N VAL A 159 -0.24 7.36 15.22
CA VAL A 159 -0.51 8.28 16.34
C VAL A 159 -1.31 7.59 17.43
N SER A 160 -0.99 7.84 18.70
CA SER A 160 -1.83 7.40 19.82
C SER A 160 -3.26 7.89 19.65
N CYS A 161 -4.21 6.98 19.62
CA CYS A 161 -5.61 7.31 19.45
C CYS A 161 -6.18 7.83 20.77
N ILE A 162 -6.89 8.94 20.72
CA ILE A 162 -7.55 9.53 21.89
C ILE A 162 -8.90 8.83 22.16
N SER A 163 -9.48 8.16 21.14
CA SER A 163 -10.72 7.39 21.25
C SER A 163 -10.65 6.04 20.53
N ALA A 164 -11.56 5.12 20.91
CA ALA A 164 -11.72 3.83 20.24
C ALA A 164 -12.15 3.97 18.76
N GLU A 165 -12.94 4.99 18.44
CA GLU A 165 -13.34 5.32 17.06
C GLU A 165 -12.18 5.86 16.22
N GLU A 166 -11.30 6.67 16.81
CA GLU A 166 -10.06 7.07 16.15
C GLU A 166 -9.17 5.85 15.88
N ALA A 167 -9.07 4.94 16.85
CA ALA A 167 -8.30 3.70 16.70
C ALA A 167 -8.86 2.78 15.59
N SER A 168 -10.18 2.65 15.49
CA SER A 168 -10.82 1.86 14.42
C SER A 168 -10.62 2.52 13.06
N ARG A 169 -10.77 3.85 12.96
CA ARG A 169 -10.51 4.60 11.73
C ARG A 169 -9.06 4.49 11.28
N GLN A 170 -8.09 4.59 12.18
CA GLN A 170 -6.68 4.44 11.84
C GLN A 170 -6.37 3.03 11.32
N ARG A 171 -6.88 1.98 11.96
CA ARG A 171 -6.74 0.61 11.46
C ARG A 171 -7.31 0.45 10.05
N ALA A 172 -8.53 0.94 9.80
CA ALA A 172 -9.15 0.87 8.47
C ALA A 172 -8.34 1.62 7.39
N ASN A 173 -7.76 2.77 7.73
CA ASN A 173 -6.90 3.52 6.82
C ASN A 173 -5.56 2.80 6.55
N ARG A 174 -4.98 2.13 7.55
CA ARG A 174 -3.78 1.29 7.37
C ARG A 174 -4.07 0.10 6.46
N ASP A 175 -5.17 -0.60 6.70
CA ASP A 175 -5.61 -1.72 5.85
C ASP A 175 -5.83 -1.27 4.41
N LEU A 176 -6.46 -0.09 4.22
CA LEU A 176 -6.57 0.56 2.92
C LEU A 176 -5.21 0.85 2.29
N SER A 177 -4.28 1.43 3.03
CA SER A 177 -2.95 1.77 2.50
C SER A 177 -2.18 0.53 2.06
N ILE A 178 -2.21 -0.57 2.85
CA ILE A 178 -1.63 -1.86 2.43
C ILE A 178 -2.31 -2.39 1.17
N ALA A 179 -3.65 -2.38 1.11
CA ALA A 179 -4.38 -2.85 -0.07
C ALA A 179 -4.04 -2.01 -1.32
N CYS A 180 -3.92 -0.69 -1.18
CA CYS A 180 -3.49 0.19 -2.25
C CYS A 180 -2.05 -0.11 -2.71
N LEU A 181 -1.12 -0.37 -1.79
CA LEU A 181 0.25 -0.73 -2.16
C LEU A 181 0.31 -2.12 -2.84
N LYS A 182 -0.51 -3.09 -2.43
CA LYS A 182 -0.64 -4.38 -3.13
C LYS A 182 -1.15 -4.20 -4.55
N ALA A 183 -2.22 -3.41 -4.72
CA ALA A 183 -2.74 -3.06 -6.03
C ALA A 183 -1.66 -2.35 -6.87
N LEU A 184 -0.99 -1.33 -6.34
CA LEU A 184 0.08 -0.60 -7.02
C LEU A 184 1.20 -1.54 -7.51
N ALA A 185 1.66 -2.46 -6.67
CA ALA A 185 2.65 -3.45 -7.08
C ALA A 185 2.15 -4.32 -8.25
N ALA A 186 0.85 -4.68 -8.28
CA ALA A 186 0.28 -5.39 -9.41
C ALA A 186 0.29 -4.51 -10.68
N PHE A 187 -0.12 -3.24 -10.58
CA PHE A 187 -0.16 -2.32 -11.72
C PHE A 187 1.22 -1.95 -12.27
N TYR A 188 2.25 -1.86 -11.41
CA TYR A 188 3.62 -1.55 -11.81
C TYR A 188 4.29 -2.67 -12.59
N ASP A 189 3.85 -3.92 -12.41
CA ASP A 189 4.37 -5.06 -13.17
C ASP A 189 4.14 -4.83 -14.69
N ARG A 190 5.25 -4.66 -15.43
CA ARG A 190 5.29 -4.34 -16.86
C ARG A 190 4.57 -3.03 -17.24
N LEU A 191 4.48 -2.08 -16.32
CA LEU A 191 3.98 -0.74 -16.63
C LEU A 191 4.99 0.02 -17.49
N LYS A 192 4.61 0.33 -18.73
CA LYS A 192 5.22 1.45 -19.46
C LYS A 192 4.46 2.71 -19.08
N LEU A 193 5.06 3.59 -18.29
CA LEU A 193 4.46 4.89 -17.99
C LEU A 193 4.17 5.61 -19.32
N VAL A 194 3.03 6.29 -19.47
CA VAL A 194 2.71 7.07 -20.68
C VAL A 194 2.10 8.41 -20.28
N PRO A 195 2.53 9.54 -20.87
CA PRO A 195 1.91 10.84 -20.62
C PRO A 195 0.40 10.83 -20.91
N ARG A 196 -0.43 11.31 -19.98
CA ARG A 196 -1.90 11.41 -20.19
C ARG A 196 -2.26 12.21 -21.46
N HIS A 197 -1.46 13.23 -21.81
CA HIS A 197 -1.66 14.03 -23.03
C HIS A 197 -1.22 13.33 -24.33
N ALA A 198 -0.25 12.41 -24.26
CA ALA A 198 0.18 11.61 -25.41
C ALA A 198 -0.86 10.52 -25.77
N LEU A 199 -1.76 10.19 -24.85
CA LEU A 199 -2.85 9.22 -25.06
C LEU A 199 -4.09 9.84 -25.73
N LEU A 200 -4.23 11.18 -25.68
CA LEU A 200 -5.41 11.90 -26.18
C LEU A 200 -5.19 12.56 -27.55
N ARG A 201 -3.95 12.88 -27.91
CA ARG A 201 -3.57 13.32 -29.26
C ARG A 201 -2.49 12.38 -29.75
N GLY A 202 -2.73 11.65 -30.84
CA GLY A 202 -1.77 10.77 -31.50
C GLY A 202 -0.54 11.47 -32.11
N ASN A 203 -0.11 12.61 -31.56
CA ASN A 203 1.04 13.36 -32.03
C ASN A 203 2.28 13.04 -31.18
N HIS A 204 3.26 12.43 -31.83
CA HIS A 204 4.64 12.38 -31.39
C HIS A 204 5.17 13.79 -31.18
N THR A 205 5.44 14.16 -29.93
CA THR A 205 6.22 15.36 -29.61
C THR A 205 7.50 14.92 -28.93
N ALA A 206 8.61 15.60 -29.25
CA ALA A 206 9.98 15.36 -28.81
C ALA A 206 10.21 15.41 -27.29
N ASN A 207 9.15 15.46 -26.48
CA ASN A 207 9.17 15.58 -25.02
C ASN A 207 8.66 14.32 -24.29
N ASN A 208 8.35 13.24 -25.01
CA ASN A 208 7.88 12.00 -24.38
C ASN A 208 8.84 11.53 -23.28
N GLU A 209 10.16 11.52 -23.55
CA GLU A 209 11.16 11.07 -22.58
C GLU A 209 11.18 11.90 -21.29
N VAL A 210 11.12 13.23 -21.39
CA VAL A 210 11.06 14.14 -20.23
C VAL A 210 9.80 13.87 -19.41
N VAL A 211 8.67 13.62 -20.07
CA VAL A 211 7.42 13.33 -19.35
C VAL A 211 7.42 11.94 -18.73
N HIS A 212 8.05 10.93 -19.36
CA HIS A 212 8.26 9.62 -18.75
C HIS A 212 9.11 9.72 -17.48
N VAL A 213 10.20 10.50 -17.52
CA VAL A 213 11.06 10.76 -16.35
C VAL A 213 10.29 11.49 -15.25
N ARG A 214 9.47 12.50 -15.58
CA ARG A 214 8.64 13.23 -14.60
C ARG A 214 7.55 12.37 -13.96
N LEU A 215 6.94 11.48 -14.72
CA LEU A 215 5.95 10.54 -14.19
C LEU A 215 6.62 9.51 -13.28
N PHE A 216 7.75 8.97 -13.71
CA PHE A 216 8.56 8.06 -12.89
C PHE A 216 8.98 8.74 -11.59
N SER A 217 9.56 9.95 -11.68
CA SER A 217 10.05 10.68 -10.50
C SER A 217 8.92 10.93 -9.52
N ARG A 218 7.74 11.38 -9.98
CA ARG A 218 6.59 11.60 -9.09
C ARG A 218 6.19 10.35 -8.30
N HIS A 219 6.19 9.18 -8.95
CA HIS A 219 5.80 7.94 -8.30
C HIS A 219 6.91 7.44 -7.36
N TYR A 220 8.16 7.54 -7.80
CA TYR A 220 9.33 7.17 -7.03
C TYR A 220 9.50 8.05 -5.78
N ASP A 221 9.39 9.37 -5.92
CA ASP A 221 9.51 10.35 -4.83
C ASP A 221 8.47 10.08 -3.74
N TYR A 222 7.22 9.80 -4.14
CA TYR A 222 6.16 9.46 -3.22
C TYR A 222 6.44 8.16 -2.45
N LEU A 223 6.80 7.09 -3.16
CA LEU A 223 7.09 5.79 -2.54
C LEU A 223 8.35 5.85 -1.65
N SER A 224 9.35 6.64 -2.06
CA SER A 224 10.58 6.87 -1.29
C SER A 224 10.32 7.68 -0.02
N PHE A 225 9.46 8.70 -0.11
CA PHE A 225 8.95 9.42 1.06
C PHE A 225 8.23 8.47 2.01
N LEU A 226 7.30 7.66 1.49
CA LEU A 226 6.56 6.69 2.29
C LEU A 226 7.48 5.69 2.99
N LEU A 227 8.44 5.13 2.26
CA LEU A 227 9.44 4.19 2.79
C LEU A 227 10.27 4.83 3.91
N THR A 228 10.66 6.09 3.73
CA THR A 228 11.40 6.85 4.74
C THR A 228 10.57 7.05 6.00
N GLU A 229 9.30 7.44 5.88
CA GLU A 229 8.40 7.64 7.02
C GLU A 229 8.13 6.34 7.78
N VAL A 230 7.87 5.24 7.08
CA VAL A 230 7.67 3.92 7.69
C VAL A 230 8.92 3.47 8.44
N THR A 231 10.11 3.64 7.84
CA THR A 231 11.38 3.25 8.46
C THR A 231 11.65 4.05 9.75
N LYS A 232 11.33 5.35 9.75
CA LYS A 232 11.44 6.20 10.96
C LYS A 232 10.49 5.71 12.06
N LEU A 233 9.23 5.44 11.73
CA LEU A 233 8.24 4.95 12.68
C LEU A 233 8.65 3.60 13.28
N GLU A 234 9.14 2.69 12.45
CA GLU A 234 9.61 1.38 12.89
C GLU A 234 10.80 1.52 13.86
N ALA A 235 11.77 2.39 13.54
CA ALA A 235 12.90 2.66 14.42
C ALA A 235 12.46 3.26 15.78
N VAL A 236 11.44 4.14 15.78
CA VAL A 236 10.85 4.67 17.00
C VAL A 236 10.18 3.57 17.81
N ALA A 237 9.36 2.70 17.18
CA ALA A 237 8.70 1.59 17.85
C ALA A 237 9.70 0.58 18.43
N VAL A 238 10.76 0.23 17.69
CA VAL A 238 11.84 -0.65 18.16
C VAL A 238 12.57 -0.04 19.37
N ARG A 239 12.89 1.26 19.33
CA ARG A 239 13.50 1.96 20.48
C ARG A 239 12.57 1.99 21.69
N SER A 240 11.29 2.26 21.47
CA SER A 240 10.25 2.24 22.52
C SER A 240 10.18 0.88 23.20
N ARG A 241 10.12 -0.21 22.42
CA ARG A 241 10.14 -1.58 22.94
C ARG A 241 11.40 -1.86 23.77
N LYS A 242 12.59 -1.48 23.26
CA LYS A 242 13.85 -1.67 23.97
C LYS A 242 13.89 -0.91 25.30
N GLY A 243 13.40 0.33 25.32
CA GLY A 243 13.28 1.14 26.53
C GLY A 243 12.35 0.51 27.57
N LYS A 244 11.19 -0.01 27.15
CA LYS A 244 10.24 -0.70 28.04
C LYS A 244 10.81 -2.00 28.63
N MET A 245 11.54 -2.79 27.84
CA MET A 245 12.24 -3.98 28.32
C MET A 245 13.32 -3.63 29.36
N ALA A 246 14.08 -2.56 29.14
CA ALA A 246 15.11 -2.12 30.08
C ALA A 246 14.51 -1.58 31.40
N ALA A 247 13.39 -0.85 31.32
CA ALA A 247 12.69 -0.34 32.50
C ALA A 247 12.03 -1.47 33.33
N GLY A 248 11.51 -2.51 32.67
CA GLY A 248 10.94 -3.69 33.35
C GLY A 248 11.98 -4.61 34.01
N GLY A 249 13.20 -4.67 33.48
CA GLY A 249 14.31 -5.47 34.03
C GLY A 249 14.96 -4.86 35.29
N GLY A 250 14.88 -3.54 35.46
CA GLY A 250 15.48 -2.84 36.60
C GLY A 250 14.84 -3.15 37.97
N THR A 251 13.60 -3.63 37.98
CA THR A 251 12.87 -3.99 39.20
C THR A 251 13.18 -5.41 39.68
N MET A 252 13.66 -6.30 38.80
CA MET A 252 13.93 -7.71 39.11
C MET A 252 15.37 -7.98 39.60
N VAL A 253 16.31 -7.04 39.45
CA VAL A 253 17.75 -7.28 39.66
C VAL A 253 18.27 -6.66 40.97
N ARG A 254 17.45 -5.96 41.76
CA ARG A 254 17.92 -5.29 42.99
C ARG A 254 17.91 -6.13 44.27
N ASP A 255 17.45 -7.38 44.25
CA ASP A 255 17.31 -8.21 45.46
C ASP A 255 18.35 -9.34 45.64
N PHE A 256 19.46 -9.33 44.89
CA PHE A 256 20.59 -10.23 45.16
C PHE A 256 21.89 -9.47 45.32
N SER A 257 22.04 -8.82 46.47
CA SER A 257 23.35 -8.47 47.04
C SER A 257 23.28 -8.62 48.55
N LEU A 258 23.29 -9.89 49.00
CA LEU A 258 23.47 -10.25 50.40
C LEU A 258 24.93 -10.02 50.78
N GLU A 259 25.12 -8.89 51.44
CA GLU A 259 26.09 -8.55 52.49
C GLU A 259 27.24 -9.52 52.73
N ARG A 260 28.46 -9.03 52.43
CA ARG A 260 29.69 -9.49 53.07
C ARG A 260 30.14 -8.43 54.05
N ALA A 261 29.62 -8.47 55.28
CA ALA A 261 30.19 -7.75 56.42
C ALA A 261 29.81 -8.45 57.73
N ALA A 262 30.62 -9.42 58.14
CA ALA A 262 30.60 -9.93 59.50
C ALA A 262 31.44 -9.01 60.39
N GLY A 263 30.82 -8.40 61.41
CA GLY A 263 31.57 -7.68 62.43
C GLY A 263 30.79 -6.77 63.38
N GLY A 264 29.82 -7.30 64.13
CA GLY A 264 29.49 -6.79 65.47
C GLY A 264 28.11 -6.15 65.69
N ARG A 265 27.32 -6.79 66.59
CA ARG A 265 26.32 -6.30 67.58
C ARG A 265 25.44 -5.11 67.13
N GLU A 266 24.11 -5.19 67.16
CA GLU A 266 23.28 -5.32 68.37
C GLU A 266 21.80 -5.51 67.96
N LEU A 267 21.04 -6.21 68.81
CA LEU A 267 19.63 -6.57 68.62
C LEU A 267 18.72 -5.38 68.99
N MET A 268 17.94 -4.83 68.06
CA MET A 268 16.81 -3.93 68.37
C MET A 268 15.66 -4.24 67.40
N MET A 269 14.59 -4.86 67.92
CA MET A 269 13.31 -4.98 67.24
C MET A 269 12.69 -3.59 67.07
N TYR A 270 12.36 -3.24 65.83
CA TYR A 270 11.34 -2.23 65.51
C TYR A 270 10.26 -2.92 64.68
N ASP A 271 9.07 -3.03 65.26
CA ASP A 271 7.82 -3.25 64.54
C ASP A 271 7.47 -1.97 63.78
N GLY A 272 7.12 -2.10 62.49
CA GLY A 272 6.57 -0.97 61.72
C GLY A 272 6.75 -1.08 60.20
N GLU A 273 5.79 -1.72 59.55
CA GLU A 273 5.45 -1.60 58.12
C GLU A 273 6.53 -1.97 57.10
N GLN A 274 6.58 -3.27 56.78
CA GLN A 274 7.03 -3.75 55.46
C GLN A 274 6.07 -3.23 54.38
N GLY A 275 6.36 -2.07 53.82
CA GLY A 275 5.89 -1.67 52.51
C GLY A 275 6.50 -2.60 51.46
N GLY A 276 5.79 -3.69 51.14
CA GLY A 276 6.17 -4.66 50.12
C GLY A 276 6.30 -4.01 48.74
N GLY A 277 7.52 -3.64 48.37
CA GLY A 277 7.91 -3.17 47.03
C GLY A 277 8.07 -4.29 46.00
N GLY A 278 7.26 -5.35 46.09
CA GLY A 278 7.18 -6.38 45.07
C GLY A 278 6.25 -5.91 43.95
N GLY A 279 6.79 -5.68 42.74
CA GLY A 279 5.98 -5.30 41.58
C GLY A 279 4.80 -6.26 41.42
N THR A 280 3.58 -5.76 41.61
CA THR A 280 2.39 -6.60 41.64
C THR A 280 2.21 -7.34 40.31
N PRO A 281 1.63 -8.56 40.28
CA PRO A 281 1.37 -9.31 39.05
C PRO A 281 0.59 -8.51 37.99
N GLU A 282 -0.18 -7.50 38.42
CA GLU A 282 -0.87 -6.55 37.55
C GLU A 282 0.08 -5.64 36.75
N HIS A 283 1.18 -5.17 37.35
CA HIS A 283 2.19 -4.36 36.67
C HIS A 283 2.96 -5.18 35.62
N ALA A 284 3.30 -6.43 35.94
CA ALA A 284 3.92 -7.34 34.99
C ALA A 284 2.99 -7.65 33.80
N ALA A 285 1.70 -7.89 34.07
CA ALA A 285 0.69 -8.09 33.03
C ALA A 285 0.47 -6.84 32.18
N ALA A 286 0.50 -5.64 32.77
CA ALA A 286 0.39 -4.37 32.03
C ALA A 286 1.58 -4.15 31.09
N LEU A 287 2.81 -4.34 31.59
CA LEU A 287 4.02 -4.25 30.77
C LEU A 287 3.99 -5.26 29.60
N GLN A 288 3.54 -6.49 29.87
CA GLN A 288 3.42 -7.51 28.83
C GLN A 288 2.41 -7.12 27.73
N ARG A 289 1.28 -6.52 28.11
CA ARG A 289 0.29 -6.01 27.13
C ARG A 289 0.86 -4.87 26.29
N GLU A 290 1.59 -3.94 26.89
CA GLU A 290 2.25 -2.86 26.15
C GLU A 290 3.31 -3.38 25.18
N LEU A 291 4.17 -4.31 25.63
CA LEU A 291 5.18 -4.93 24.78
C LEU A 291 4.56 -5.71 23.62
N ALA A 292 3.46 -6.43 23.86
CA ALA A 292 2.72 -7.12 22.81
C ALA A 292 2.12 -6.13 21.80
N SER A 293 1.59 -4.98 22.27
CA SER A 293 1.08 -3.91 21.42
C SER A 293 2.17 -3.32 20.52
N ILE A 294 3.32 -2.94 21.10
CA ILE A 294 4.46 -2.39 20.34
C ILE A 294 5.00 -3.44 19.35
N THR A 295 5.02 -4.71 19.73
CA THR A 295 5.46 -5.80 18.84
C THR A 295 4.54 -5.93 17.62
N ARG A 296 3.22 -5.84 17.81
CA ARG A 296 2.25 -5.82 16.69
C ARG A 296 2.50 -4.63 15.77
N GLU A 297 2.71 -3.44 16.32
CA GLU A 297 3.02 -2.23 15.56
C GLU A 297 4.29 -2.39 14.71
N ILE A 298 5.37 -2.95 15.28
CA ILE A 298 6.61 -3.23 14.53
C ILE A 298 6.35 -4.18 13.35
N VAL A 299 5.55 -5.23 13.56
CA VAL A 299 5.21 -6.20 12.50
C VAL A 299 4.37 -5.54 11.40
N GLU A 300 3.39 -4.70 11.76
CA GLU A 300 2.60 -3.94 10.79
C GLU A 300 3.49 -3.01 9.95
N LEU A 301 4.37 -2.24 10.60
CA LEU A 301 5.30 -1.32 9.93
C LEU A 301 6.29 -2.06 9.01
N ALA A 302 6.80 -3.21 9.44
CA ALA A 302 7.64 -4.06 8.59
C ALA A 302 6.87 -4.55 7.34
N GLY A 303 5.59 -4.89 7.48
CA GLY A 303 4.72 -5.23 6.35
C GLY A 303 4.53 -4.05 5.37
N PHE A 304 4.29 -2.85 5.89
CA PHE A 304 4.26 -1.62 5.07
C PHE A 304 5.56 -1.38 4.33
N ARG A 305 6.70 -1.53 5.03
CA ARG A 305 8.04 -1.36 4.45
C ARG A 305 8.25 -2.31 3.29
N GLY A 306 8.06 -3.61 3.51
CA GLY A 306 8.25 -4.63 2.48
C GLY A 306 7.33 -4.42 1.27
N GLN A 307 6.06 -4.05 1.49
CA GLN A 307 5.15 -3.78 0.38
C GLN A 307 5.52 -2.50 -0.38
N THR A 308 6.03 -1.47 0.29
CA THR A 308 6.51 -0.23 -0.36
C THR A 308 7.76 -0.51 -1.19
N ILE A 309 8.69 -1.32 -0.68
CA ILE A 309 9.88 -1.75 -1.44
C ILE A 309 9.46 -2.55 -2.67
N ASN A 310 8.52 -3.49 -2.54
CA ASN A 310 7.98 -4.24 -3.67
C ASN A 310 7.42 -3.32 -4.78
N CYS A 311 6.69 -2.26 -4.42
CA CYS A 311 6.24 -1.24 -5.38
C CYS A 311 7.42 -0.56 -6.09
N LEU A 312 8.45 -0.14 -5.35
CA LEU A 312 9.65 0.50 -5.88
C LEU A 312 10.41 -0.43 -6.84
N VAL A 313 10.62 -1.70 -6.47
CA VAL A 313 11.25 -2.73 -7.32
C VAL A 313 10.51 -2.81 -8.66
N LYS A 314 9.19 -3.00 -8.61
CA LYS A 314 8.39 -3.22 -9.82
C LYS A 314 8.30 -1.98 -10.69
N LEU A 315 8.19 -0.79 -10.09
CA LEU A 315 8.21 0.48 -10.81
C LEU A 315 9.53 0.66 -11.58
N MET A 316 10.67 0.42 -10.92
CA MET A 316 11.98 0.54 -11.54
C MET A 316 12.21 -0.52 -12.62
N ALA A 317 11.91 -1.79 -12.34
CA ALA A 317 12.09 -2.89 -13.28
C ALA A 317 11.27 -2.69 -14.57
N ALA A 318 10.08 -2.08 -14.46
CA ALA A 318 9.24 -1.80 -15.62
C ALA A 318 9.63 -0.51 -16.38
N ASN A 319 10.41 0.39 -15.76
CA ASN A 319 10.76 1.71 -16.30
C ASN A 319 12.27 2.00 -16.14
N ILE A 320 13.12 1.08 -16.63
CA ILE A 320 14.58 1.16 -16.47
C ILE A 320 15.16 2.45 -17.06
N ASP A 321 14.78 2.83 -18.29
CA ASP A 321 15.39 4.01 -18.93
C ASP A 321 15.05 5.33 -18.21
N PRO A 322 13.77 5.59 -17.85
CA PRO A 322 13.43 6.74 -17.00
C PRO A 322 14.07 6.69 -15.62
N ALA A 323 14.17 5.50 -15.01
CA ALA A 323 14.80 5.31 -13.71
C ALA A 323 16.28 5.67 -13.75
N PHE A 324 17.03 5.13 -14.71
CA PHE A 324 18.45 5.41 -14.88
C PHE A 324 18.71 6.90 -15.04
N ARG A 325 17.99 7.58 -15.92
CA ARG A 325 18.13 9.03 -16.12
C ARG A 325 17.84 9.81 -14.83
N TYR A 326 16.79 9.43 -14.10
CA TYR A 326 16.46 10.06 -12.82
C TYR A 326 17.60 9.90 -11.80
N PHE A 327 18.14 8.69 -11.63
CA PHE A 327 19.23 8.43 -10.68
C PHE A 327 20.55 9.11 -11.08
N VAL A 328 20.90 9.11 -12.37
CA VAL A 328 22.08 9.83 -12.89
C VAL A 328 22.01 11.32 -12.55
N ASN A 329 20.86 11.95 -12.75
CA ASN A 329 20.66 13.35 -12.39
C ASN A 329 20.74 13.56 -10.86
N MET A 330 20.30 12.57 -10.08
CA MET A 330 20.33 12.63 -8.62
C MET A 330 21.75 12.55 -8.02
N PHE A 331 22.70 11.86 -8.67
CA PHE A 331 24.12 11.90 -8.28
C PHE A 331 24.73 13.30 -8.38
N HIS A 332 24.11 14.20 -9.14
CA HIS A 332 24.52 15.60 -9.27
C HIS A 332 23.71 16.55 -8.38
N HIS A 333 22.81 16.04 -7.53
CA HIS A 333 21.95 16.86 -6.67
C HIS A 333 22.79 17.70 -5.66
N PRO A 334 22.46 18.98 -5.40
CA PRO A 334 23.27 19.81 -4.50
C PRO A 334 23.23 19.34 -3.04
N ASP A 335 22.14 18.70 -2.62
CA ASP A 335 21.98 18.19 -1.25
C ASP A 335 22.52 16.76 -1.08
N ASN A 336 23.59 16.61 -0.30
CA ASN A 336 24.21 15.32 0.03
C ASN A 336 23.33 14.41 0.89
N ARG A 337 22.39 14.94 1.68
CA ARG A 337 21.46 14.13 2.48
C ARG A 337 20.45 13.43 1.59
N ILE A 338 19.91 14.16 0.62
CA ILE A 338 18.99 13.62 -0.39
C ILE A 338 19.69 12.54 -1.22
N LYS A 339 20.96 12.76 -1.59
CA LYS A 339 21.78 11.74 -2.25
C LYS A 339 21.93 10.47 -1.41
N GLN A 340 22.39 10.60 -0.17
CA GLN A 340 22.63 9.45 0.71
C GLN A 340 21.33 8.67 1.00
N ALA A 341 20.23 9.36 1.27
CA ALA A 341 18.93 8.73 1.49
C ALA A 341 18.48 7.94 0.25
N ASN A 342 18.61 8.50 -0.94
CA ASN A 342 18.22 7.82 -2.16
C ASN A 342 19.15 6.67 -2.53
N ILE A 343 20.45 6.78 -2.28
CA ILE A 343 21.41 5.68 -2.47
C ILE A 343 21.08 4.52 -1.52
N HIS A 344 20.75 4.82 -0.27
CA HIS A 344 20.31 3.82 0.70
C HIS A 344 19.01 3.14 0.28
N ILE A 345 18.02 3.91 -0.20
CA ILE A 345 16.76 3.35 -0.73
C ILE A 345 17.05 2.46 -1.94
N LEU A 346 17.88 2.91 -2.88
CA LEU A 346 18.28 2.13 -4.05
C LEU A 346 18.97 0.82 -3.63
N TRP A 347 19.87 0.88 -2.63
CA TRP A 347 20.52 -0.28 -2.07
C TRP A 347 19.53 -1.28 -1.48
N GLU A 348 18.61 -0.83 -0.63
CA GLU A 348 17.60 -1.71 -0.02
C GLU A 348 16.69 -2.32 -1.08
N VAL A 349 16.33 -1.55 -2.11
CA VAL A 349 15.52 -2.07 -3.21
C VAL A 349 16.29 -3.08 -4.08
N VAL A 350 17.57 -2.84 -4.37
CA VAL A 350 18.42 -3.79 -5.11
C VAL A 350 18.66 -5.06 -4.30
N LYS A 351 18.92 -4.93 -3.00
CA LYS A 351 19.13 -6.03 -2.06
C LYS A 351 17.91 -6.93 -1.95
N GLU A 352 16.71 -6.36 -1.84
CA GLU A 352 15.46 -7.12 -1.75
C GLU A 352 14.93 -7.59 -3.13
N GLY A 353 15.24 -6.85 -4.20
CA GLY A 353 14.71 -7.09 -5.56
C GLY A 353 15.61 -7.91 -6.48
N LEU A 354 16.86 -8.21 -6.10
CA LEU A 354 17.85 -8.92 -6.93
C LEU A 354 17.29 -10.19 -7.63
N PRO A 355 16.49 -11.05 -6.96
CA PRO A 355 15.94 -12.26 -7.60
C PRO A 355 14.90 -11.98 -8.70
N GLU A 356 14.14 -10.88 -8.61
CA GLU A 356 13.15 -10.49 -9.61
C GLU A 356 13.79 -9.77 -10.81
N LEU A 357 14.85 -9.00 -10.56
CA LEU A 357 15.63 -8.26 -11.56
C LEU A 357 16.55 -9.17 -12.41
N VAL A 358 16.92 -10.35 -11.91
CA VAL A 358 17.85 -11.31 -12.56
C VAL A 358 17.11 -12.42 -13.34
N LYS A 359 15.76 -12.40 -13.43
CA LYS A 359 15.03 -13.42 -14.21
C LYS A 359 15.52 -13.45 -15.67
N PRO A 360 15.91 -14.61 -16.23
CA PRO A 360 16.39 -14.68 -17.59
C PRO A 360 15.26 -14.29 -18.54
N VAL A 361 15.41 -13.12 -19.17
CA VAL A 361 14.53 -12.66 -20.24
C VAL A 361 14.65 -13.68 -21.37
N ARG A 362 13.55 -14.34 -21.73
CA ARG A 362 13.50 -15.31 -22.85
C ARG A 362 14.08 -14.67 -24.12
N ALA A 363 15.29 -15.12 -24.48
CA ALA A 363 16.01 -15.15 -25.77
C ALA A 363 15.90 -14.02 -26.82
N THR A 364 15.06 -13.00 -26.69
CA THR A 364 14.89 -11.95 -27.73
C THR A 364 15.37 -10.57 -27.32
N GLY A 365 16.13 -10.43 -26.22
CA GLY A 365 16.45 -9.12 -25.63
C GLY A 365 17.84 -9.00 -25.03
N LEU A 366 18.89 -9.51 -25.70
CA LEU A 366 20.28 -9.38 -25.25
C LEU A 366 20.70 -7.92 -24.99
N ASP A 367 20.23 -6.95 -25.77
CA ASP A 367 20.50 -5.51 -25.53
C ASP A 367 19.97 -5.01 -24.19
N LYS A 368 18.80 -5.50 -23.75
CA LYS A 368 18.19 -5.11 -22.46
C LYS A 368 18.89 -5.76 -21.27
N ILE A 369 19.49 -6.94 -21.47
CA ILE A 369 20.29 -7.62 -20.44
C ILE A 369 21.59 -6.84 -20.19
N VAL A 370 22.19 -6.30 -21.25
CA VAL A 370 23.36 -5.42 -21.15
C VAL A 370 22.99 -4.14 -20.42
N ASP A 371 21.84 -3.51 -20.70
CA ASP A 371 21.38 -2.30 -20.00
C ASP A 371 21.04 -2.54 -18.51
N VAL A 372 20.42 -3.68 -18.17
CA VAL A 372 20.17 -4.06 -16.76
C VAL A 372 21.47 -4.38 -16.03
N GLY A 373 22.40 -5.07 -16.69
CA GLY A 373 23.73 -5.38 -16.17
C GLY A 373 24.59 -4.12 -15.98
N LEU A 374 24.49 -3.15 -16.89
CA LEU A 374 25.10 -1.82 -16.77
C LEU A 374 24.42 -0.98 -15.69
N PHE A 375 23.09 -1.02 -15.56
CA PHE A 375 22.38 -0.31 -14.50
C PHE A 375 22.74 -0.85 -13.12
N LEU A 376 22.70 -2.17 -12.93
CA LEU A 376 23.09 -2.82 -11.67
C LEU A 376 24.60 -2.69 -11.42
N GLY A 377 25.41 -2.77 -12.48
CA GLY A 377 26.85 -2.55 -12.43
C GLY A 377 27.19 -1.10 -12.06
N ALA A 378 26.51 -0.11 -12.64
CA ALA A 378 26.67 1.30 -12.32
C ALA A 378 26.11 1.65 -10.94
N ALA A 379 24.97 1.08 -10.55
CA ALA A 379 24.41 1.25 -9.20
C ALA A 379 25.33 0.63 -8.15
N ARG A 380 25.89 -0.56 -8.41
CA ARG A 380 26.86 -1.22 -7.54
C ARG A 380 28.20 -0.48 -7.49
N LEU A 381 28.72 -0.05 -8.63
CA LEU A 381 29.92 0.80 -8.69
C LEU A 381 29.71 2.15 -8.01
N ALA A 382 28.50 2.74 -8.10
CA ALA A 382 28.16 3.97 -7.40
C ALA A 382 28.04 3.75 -5.88
N VAL A 383 27.46 2.63 -5.45
CA VAL A 383 27.44 2.24 -4.03
C VAL A 383 28.87 2.00 -3.53
N ASP A 384 29.69 1.26 -4.27
CA ASP A 384 31.08 0.95 -3.93
C ASP A 384 31.96 2.22 -3.92
N ALA A 385 31.74 3.16 -4.85
CA ALA A 385 32.43 4.45 -4.89
C ALA A 385 32.04 5.35 -3.70
N VAL A 386 30.78 5.31 -3.26
CA VAL A 386 30.32 6.05 -2.08
C VAL A 386 30.85 5.43 -0.79
N PHE A 387 30.88 4.10 -0.67
CA PHE A 387 31.54 3.42 0.45
C PHE A 387 33.05 3.72 0.50
N SER A 388 33.72 3.75 -0.65
CA SER A 388 35.13 4.15 -0.73
C SER A 388 35.38 5.63 -0.40
N TRP A 389 34.38 6.49 -0.55
CA TRP A 389 34.47 7.92 -0.23
C TRP A 389 34.12 8.21 1.24
N VAL A 390 33.17 7.47 1.83
CA VAL A 390 32.82 7.57 3.26
C VAL A 390 33.85 6.91 4.17
N ALA A 391 34.65 5.97 3.65
CA ALA A 391 35.77 5.35 4.37
C ALA A 391 37.06 6.19 4.36
N ARG A 392 37.05 7.39 3.78
CA ARG A 392 38.10 8.42 3.90
C ARG A 392 37.53 9.60 4.67
#